data_AF-A0A124GQ33-F1
#
_entry.id   AF-A0A124GQ33-F1
#
_cell.length_a   1.000
_cell.length_b   1.000
_cell.length_c   1.000
_cell.angle_alpha   90.00
_cell.angle_beta   90.00
_cell.angle_gamma   90.00
#
_symmetry.space_group_name_H-M   'P 1'
#
loop_
_entity.id
_entity.type
_entity.pdbx_description
1 polymer ?
#
loop_
_entity_poly.entity_id
_entity_poly.type
_entity_poly.pdbx_seq_one_letter_code
_entity_poly.pdbx_strand_id
1 'polypeptide(L)'
;MAFGKLYGLPDNGRTLSILVAAKHNDLDLELVKTEANSAAEFNTSAEYLKLNPTGKIPAFEGANGFTLSEVIAIAVYVTSQNEKTTLLGKTKQDYASILRWMSFVNTELLPKFGGWYRPLLGLDGYNKKTVDEAAKNALKAVSTLETHLTANTYLVGERITLADIFGAALLTRAFATVLDKTWREANPATTRWYNTIINQDAFKAVFPSPKFAEEVIKYVAPKKEPKPKAAAPAAAAPAEAPAAEAPKPKHPLEALGKPTLILDDWKRKFSNEDPRTVAMPWFWEHFKADEYSLWKVNYRYNNELKLTFMANNLIGGFQTRLEASRKYLFGAQSVYGENYDCVVYGAYMTRGQEWEPAFTVGPDYEGYEFTKLDPSNEADRKLVEDMWAQDVPVTVDGKVKEWTDGHVFK
;
A
#
# COMPACT_ATOMS: atom_id res chain seq x y z
N MET A 1 11.65 -15.65 -34.66
CA MET A 1 10.42 -15.75 -33.84
C MET A 1 10.84 -15.64 -32.40
N ALA A 2 10.08 -14.93 -31.56
CA ALA A 2 10.40 -14.81 -30.14
C ALA A 2 10.48 -16.20 -29.48
N PHE A 3 11.38 -16.36 -28.53
CA PHE A 3 11.53 -17.60 -27.74
C PHE A 3 10.29 -17.90 -26.90
N GLY A 4 9.63 -16.85 -26.41
CA GLY A 4 8.39 -16.94 -25.67
C GLY A 4 7.84 -15.56 -25.35
N LYS A 5 6.69 -15.57 -24.69
CA LYS A 5 6.01 -14.40 -24.17
C LYS A 5 6.32 -14.23 -22.70
N LEU A 6 6.64 -13.01 -22.31
CA LEU A 6 6.75 -12.59 -20.92
C LEU A 6 5.59 -11.65 -20.62
N TYR A 7 4.74 -12.04 -19.69
CA TYR A 7 3.62 -11.25 -19.23
C TYR A 7 4.07 -10.37 -18.06
N GLY A 8 4.02 -9.04 -18.22
CA GLY A 8 4.49 -8.12 -17.19
C GLY A 8 4.46 -6.64 -17.61
N LEU A 9 5.26 -5.82 -16.91
CA LEU A 9 5.40 -4.38 -17.19
C LEU A 9 6.88 -4.01 -17.35
N PRO A 10 7.24 -3.17 -18.32
CA PRO A 10 8.65 -2.87 -18.61
C PRO A 10 9.37 -2.15 -17.47
N ASP A 11 8.64 -1.43 -16.62
CA ASP A 11 9.17 -0.67 -15.47
C ASP A 11 8.95 -1.38 -14.12
N ASN A 12 8.42 -2.60 -14.14
CA ASN A 12 8.33 -3.47 -12.96
C ASN A 12 9.66 -4.20 -12.77
N GLY A 13 10.30 -4.03 -11.61
CA GLY A 13 11.64 -4.57 -11.35
C GLY A 13 11.77 -6.08 -11.56
N ARG A 14 10.72 -6.86 -11.26
CA ARG A 14 10.70 -8.32 -11.48
C ARG A 14 10.62 -8.68 -12.96
N THR A 15 9.89 -7.92 -13.76
CA THR A 15 9.83 -8.15 -15.22
C THR A 15 11.13 -7.67 -15.87
N LEU A 16 11.63 -6.51 -15.45
CA LEU A 16 12.87 -5.91 -15.94
C LEU A 16 14.06 -6.86 -15.78
N SER A 17 14.20 -7.53 -14.64
CA SER A 17 15.32 -8.48 -14.42
C SER A 17 15.35 -9.60 -15.45
N ILE A 18 14.19 -10.14 -15.83
CA ILE A 18 14.07 -11.20 -16.83
C ILE A 18 14.38 -10.67 -18.23
N LEU A 19 13.85 -9.49 -18.59
CA LEU A 19 14.11 -8.88 -19.89
C LEU A 19 15.61 -8.58 -20.08
N VAL A 20 16.28 -8.07 -19.05
CA VAL A 20 17.73 -7.81 -19.10
C VAL A 20 18.52 -9.11 -19.20
N ALA A 21 18.14 -10.15 -18.45
CA ALA A 21 18.79 -11.46 -18.53
C ALA A 21 18.61 -12.12 -19.92
N ALA A 22 17.40 -12.03 -20.49
CA ALA A 22 17.12 -12.47 -21.85
C ALA A 22 17.98 -11.72 -22.87
N LYS A 23 18.03 -10.38 -22.75
CA LYS A 23 18.83 -9.55 -23.65
C LYS A 23 20.33 -9.85 -23.56
N HIS A 24 20.84 -10.14 -22.37
CA HIS A 24 22.24 -10.53 -22.17
C HIS A 24 22.58 -11.88 -22.84
N ASN A 25 21.59 -12.76 -22.99
CA ASN A 25 21.72 -14.05 -23.63
C ASN A 25 21.29 -14.07 -25.10
N ASP A 26 21.06 -12.89 -25.71
CA ASP A 26 20.53 -12.76 -27.07
C ASP A 26 19.22 -13.55 -27.29
N LEU A 27 18.42 -13.68 -26.24
CA LEU A 27 17.14 -14.36 -26.27
C LEU A 27 16.00 -13.35 -26.47
N ASP A 28 15.24 -13.51 -27.54
CA ASP A 28 14.12 -12.63 -27.87
C ASP A 28 12.86 -13.01 -27.09
N LEU A 29 12.32 -12.09 -26.30
CA LEU A 29 11.07 -12.27 -25.54
C LEU A 29 10.05 -11.22 -25.98
N GLU A 30 8.85 -11.70 -26.32
CA GLU A 30 7.71 -10.81 -26.56
C GLU A 30 7.14 -10.36 -25.21
N LEU A 31 7.23 -9.05 -24.91
CA LEU A 31 6.61 -8.50 -23.70
C LEU A 31 5.11 -8.29 -23.94
N VAL A 32 4.28 -9.13 -23.31
CA VAL A 32 2.84 -8.92 -23.24
C VAL A 32 2.56 -8.02 -22.04
N LYS A 33 2.12 -6.78 -22.31
CA LYS A 33 1.81 -5.82 -21.26
C LYS A 33 0.58 -6.26 -20.49
N THR A 34 0.71 -6.29 -19.17
CA THR A 34 -0.34 -6.69 -18.22
C THR A 34 -0.50 -5.64 -17.13
N GLU A 35 -1.33 -5.92 -16.12
CA GLU A 35 -1.52 -5.02 -15.00
C GLU A 35 -0.71 -5.46 -13.76
N ALA A 36 -0.22 -4.47 -13.01
CA ALA A 36 0.52 -4.72 -11.77
C ALA A 36 -0.38 -5.26 -10.65
N ASN A 37 -1.68 -4.92 -10.68
CA ASN A 37 -2.66 -5.36 -9.70
C ASN A 37 -3.15 -6.77 -10.08
N SER A 38 -2.95 -7.75 -9.20
CA SER A 38 -3.42 -9.13 -9.45
C SER A 38 -4.95 -9.24 -9.49
N ALA A 39 -5.68 -8.25 -8.99
CA ALA A 39 -7.14 -8.18 -9.07
C ALA A 39 -7.64 -7.46 -10.34
N ALA A 40 -6.75 -7.09 -11.26
CA ALA A 40 -7.15 -6.53 -12.55
C ALA A 40 -7.97 -7.52 -13.37
N GLU A 41 -8.80 -7.00 -14.28
CA GLU A 41 -9.67 -7.82 -15.14
C GLU A 41 -8.85 -8.82 -15.98
N PHE A 42 -7.78 -8.36 -16.62
CA PHE A 42 -6.90 -9.25 -17.38
C PHE A 42 -6.25 -10.33 -16.49
N ASN A 43 -5.76 -9.95 -15.31
CA ASN A 43 -5.04 -10.83 -14.40
C ASN A 43 -5.95 -11.88 -13.72
N THR A 44 -7.27 -11.66 -13.73
CA THR A 44 -8.29 -12.58 -13.20
C THR A 44 -9.00 -13.38 -14.30
N SER A 45 -8.66 -13.13 -15.58
CA SER A 45 -9.18 -13.89 -16.71
C SER A 45 -8.81 -15.38 -16.64
N ALA A 46 -9.68 -16.24 -17.17
CA ALA A 46 -9.43 -17.68 -17.21
C ALA A 46 -8.18 -18.02 -18.04
N GLU A 47 -7.89 -17.21 -19.07
CA GLU A 47 -6.71 -17.31 -19.92
C GLU A 47 -5.43 -17.05 -19.12
N TYR A 48 -5.38 -15.96 -18.35
CA TYR A 48 -4.17 -15.63 -17.58
C TYR A 48 -3.98 -16.54 -16.38
N LEU A 49 -5.06 -16.94 -15.70
CA LEU A 49 -4.97 -17.85 -14.55
C LEU A 49 -4.49 -19.26 -14.91
N LYS A 50 -4.62 -19.68 -16.18
CA LYS A 50 -3.98 -20.90 -16.69
C LYS A 50 -2.45 -20.78 -16.75
N LEU A 51 -1.93 -19.58 -16.99
CA LEU A 51 -0.49 -19.30 -17.04
C LEU A 51 0.09 -19.09 -15.63
N ASN A 52 -0.62 -18.34 -14.80
CA ASN A 52 -0.26 -18.10 -13.40
C ASN A 52 -1.51 -18.08 -12.51
N PRO A 53 -1.77 -19.16 -11.75
CA PRO A 53 -2.94 -19.27 -10.87
C PRO A 53 -3.06 -18.19 -9.78
N THR A 54 -1.97 -17.45 -9.50
CA THR A 54 -1.98 -16.36 -8.51
C THR A 54 -2.41 -15.01 -9.09
N GLY A 55 -2.58 -14.90 -10.41
CA GLY A 55 -2.88 -13.63 -11.09
C GLY A 55 -1.74 -12.60 -11.01
N LYS A 56 -0.56 -12.98 -10.52
CA LYS A 56 0.60 -12.08 -10.36
C LYS A 56 1.44 -12.01 -11.63
N ILE A 57 2.26 -10.96 -11.71
CA ILE A 57 3.31 -10.82 -12.73
C ILE A 57 4.69 -10.95 -12.06
N PRO A 58 5.71 -11.46 -12.78
CA PRO A 58 5.67 -11.93 -14.16
C PRO A 58 5.16 -13.37 -14.33
N ALA A 59 4.70 -13.70 -15.54
CA ALA A 59 4.44 -15.06 -16.01
C ALA A 59 5.08 -15.27 -17.39
N PHE A 60 5.45 -16.50 -17.72
CA PHE A 60 6.13 -16.85 -18.97
C PHE A 60 5.36 -17.95 -19.72
N GLU A 61 5.35 -17.85 -21.04
CA GLU A 61 4.83 -18.86 -21.97
C GLU A 61 5.81 -19.03 -23.13
N GLY A 62 6.45 -20.19 -23.22
CA GLY A 62 7.38 -20.53 -24.31
C GLY A 62 6.63 -20.77 -25.62
N ALA A 63 7.31 -20.57 -26.75
CA ALA A 63 6.75 -20.92 -28.07
C ALA A 63 6.38 -22.41 -28.22
N ASN A 64 6.90 -23.27 -27.32
CA ASN A 64 6.58 -24.69 -27.21
C ASN A 64 5.39 -24.99 -26.26
N GLY A 65 4.70 -23.97 -25.74
CA GLY A 65 3.60 -24.11 -24.78
C GLY A 65 4.03 -24.34 -23.32
N PHE A 66 5.33 -24.29 -23.00
CA PHE A 66 5.78 -24.39 -21.61
C PHE A 66 5.45 -23.12 -20.83
N THR A 67 4.69 -23.26 -19.74
CA THR A 67 4.30 -22.13 -18.88
C THR A 67 5.09 -22.14 -17.58
N LEU A 68 5.51 -20.97 -17.12
CA LEU A 68 6.26 -20.82 -15.87
C LEU A 68 5.88 -19.53 -15.14
N SER A 69 5.65 -19.64 -13.83
CA SER A 69 5.46 -18.52 -12.91
C SER A 69 6.61 -18.45 -11.90
N GLU A 70 6.61 -17.41 -11.07
CA GLU A 70 7.68 -17.05 -10.11
C GLU A 70 8.94 -16.46 -10.77
N VAL A 71 9.25 -15.21 -10.39
CA VAL A 71 10.29 -14.40 -11.03
C VAL A 71 11.67 -15.06 -11.04
N ILE A 72 12.07 -15.72 -9.95
CA ILE A 72 13.39 -16.37 -9.85
C ILE A 72 13.45 -17.56 -10.80
N ALA A 73 12.38 -18.37 -10.86
CA ALA A 73 12.32 -19.52 -11.75
C ALA A 73 12.38 -19.10 -13.21
N ILE A 74 11.61 -18.08 -13.61
CA ILE A 74 11.64 -17.55 -14.98
C ILE A 74 13.01 -16.97 -15.32
N ALA A 75 13.61 -16.16 -14.43
CA ALA A 75 14.91 -15.57 -14.65
C ALA A 75 16.01 -16.63 -14.83
N VAL A 76 16.01 -17.68 -14.00
CA VAL A 76 16.94 -18.81 -14.14
C VAL A 76 16.70 -19.57 -15.43
N TYR A 77 15.44 -19.88 -15.77
CA TYR A 77 15.07 -20.62 -16.97
C TYR A 77 15.49 -19.89 -18.26
N VAL A 78 15.20 -18.59 -18.36
CA VAL A 78 15.62 -17.73 -19.48
C VAL A 78 17.14 -17.66 -19.55
N THR A 79 17.81 -17.53 -18.40
CA THR A 79 19.27 -17.46 -18.35
C THR A 79 19.91 -18.79 -18.76
N SER A 80 19.32 -19.93 -18.39
CA SER A 80 19.86 -21.26 -18.68
C SER A 80 19.70 -21.68 -20.14
N GLN A 81 18.90 -20.97 -20.95
CA GLN A 81 18.77 -21.29 -22.38
C GLN A 81 20.09 -21.13 -23.14
N ASN A 82 21.00 -20.30 -22.64
CA ASN A 82 22.36 -20.22 -23.15
C ASN A 82 23.28 -21.08 -22.30
N GLU A 83 23.60 -22.29 -22.77
CA GLU A 83 24.51 -23.24 -22.12
C GLU A 83 25.94 -22.68 -21.89
N LYS A 84 26.29 -21.58 -22.58
CA LYS A 84 27.57 -20.88 -22.43
C LYS A 84 27.47 -19.65 -21.53
N THR A 85 26.30 -19.40 -20.93
CA THR A 85 26.09 -18.22 -20.08
C THR A 85 27.06 -18.23 -18.91
N THR A 86 27.58 -17.06 -18.58
CA THR A 86 28.38 -16.88 -17.37
C THR A 86 27.56 -16.38 -16.19
N LEU A 87 26.27 -16.12 -16.40
CA LEU A 87 25.40 -15.49 -15.41
C LEU A 87 24.96 -16.44 -14.28
N LEU A 88 25.09 -17.74 -14.46
CA LEU A 88 24.69 -18.76 -13.48
C LEU A 88 25.88 -19.30 -12.65
N GLY A 89 27.01 -18.59 -12.67
CA GLY A 89 28.22 -19.00 -11.95
C GLY A 89 28.96 -20.16 -12.61
N LYS A 90 30.12 -20.53 -12.05
CA LYS A 90 30.93 -21.66 -12.57
C LYS A 90 30.82 -22.89 -11.68
N THR A 91 30.55 -22.69 -10.39
CA THR A 91 30.50 -23.74 -9.39
C THR A 91 29.10 -23.88 -8.79
N LYS A 92 28.86 -25.01 -8.12
CA LYS A 92 27.61 -25.22 -7.36
C LYS A 92 27.45 -24.18 -6.25
N GLN A 93 28.57 -23.75 -5.66
CA GLN A 93 28.64 -22.72 -4.63
C GLN A 93 28.28 -21.34 -5.19
N ASP A 94 28.74 -21.00 -6.40
CA ASP A 94 28.35 -19.77 -7.08
C ASP A 94 26.84 -19.77 -7.33
N TYR A 95 26.32 -20.86 -7.92
CA TYR A 95 24.91 -20.98 -8.24
C TYR A 95 24.01 -20.86 -6.99
N ALA A 96 24.37 -21.55 -5.90
CA ALA A 96 23.65 -21.43 -4.63
C ALA A 96 23.73 -20.00 -4.06
N SER A 97 24.87 -19.32 -4.19
CA SER A 97 25.05 -17.93 -3.76
C SER A 97 24.24 -16.95 -4.61
N ILE A 98 24.09 -17.22 -5.91
CA ILE A 98 23.24 -16.45 -6.82
C ILE A 98 21.79 -16.53 -6.37
N LEU A 99 21.29 -17.75 -6.14
CA LEU A 99 19.93 -17.96 -5.65
C LEU A 99 19.71 -17.31 -4.28
N ARG A 100 20.70 -17.38 -3.37
CA ARG A 100 20.64 -16.69 -2.06
C ARG A 100 20.40 -15.19 -2.24
N TRP A 101 21.18 -14.54 -3.10
CA TRP A 101 21.05 -13.10 -3.34
C TRP A 101 19.75 -12.73 -4.04
N MET A 102 19.33 -13.50 -5.06
CA MET A 102 18.05 -13.29 -5.72
C MET A 102 16.88 -13.41 -4.74
N SER A 103 16.91 -14.44 -3.88
CA SER A 103 15.94 -14.63 -2.80
C SER A 103 15.95 -13.43 -1.85
N PHE A 104 17.12 -13.07 -1.32
CA PHE A 104 17.30 -11.93 -0.41
C PHE A 104 16.74 -10.62 -1.00
N VAL A 105 17.09 -10.27 -2.24
CA VAL A 105 16.56 -9.04 -2.84
C VAL A 105 15.04 -9.12 -3.02
N ASN A 106 14.50 -10.26 -3.44
CA ASN A 106 13.07 -10.43 -3.70
C ASN A 106 12.21 -10.46 -2.42
N THR A 107 12.71 -10.98 -1.31
CA THR A 107 11.96 -11.14 -0.05
C THR A 107 12.33 -10.08 0.99
N GLU A 108 13.61 -9.74 1.11
CA GLU A 108 14.10 -8.86 2.15
C GLU A 108 14.17 -7.39 1.71
N LEU A 109 14.45 -7.09 0.45
CA LEU A 109 14.58 -5.71 -0.02
C LEU A 109 13.29 -5.20 -0.68
N LEU A 110 12.85 -5.86 -1.75
CA LEU A 110 11.77 -5.34 -2.59
C LEU A 110 10.46 -5.04 -1.82
N PRO A 111 9.95 -5.92 -0.92
CA PRO A 111 8.74 -5.61 -0.17
C PRO A 111 8.92 -4.46 0.82
N LYS A 112 10.09 -4.36 1.48
CA LYS A 112 10.38 -3.29 2.44
C LYS A 112 10.47 -1.94 1.74
N PHE A 113 11.17 -1.87 0.60
CA PHE A 113 11.18 -0.67 -0.24
C PHE A 113 9.78 -0.36 -0.80
N GLY A 114 9.01 -1.39 -1.19
CA GLY A 114 7.62 -1.24 -1.60
C GLY A 114 6.77 -0.53 -0.53
N GLY A 115 6.87 -0.96 0.73
CA GLY A 115 6.19 -0.30 1.85
C GLY A 115 6.63 1.14 2.10
N TRP A 116 7.83 1.53 1.66
CA TRP A 116 8.32 2.91 1.75
C TRP A 116 7.84 3.76 0.57
N TYR A 117 8.10 3.36 -0.68
CA TYR A 117 7.84 4.22 -1.84
C TYR A 117 6.39 4.14 -2.36
N ARG A 118 5.68 3.01 -2.21
CA ARG A 118 4.34 2.86 -2.80
C ARG A 118 3.31 3.82 -2.18
N PRO A 119 3.29 4.01 -0.84
CA PRO A 119 2.44 5.03 -0.23
C PRO A 119 2.80 6.45 -0.68
N LEU A 120 4.09 6.74 -0.85
CA LEU A 120 4.57 8.05 -1.31
C LEU A 120 4.16 8.36 -2.76
N LEU A 121 4.03 7.31 -3.59
CA LEU A 121 3.51 7.41 -4.96
C LEU A 121 1.97 7.38 -5.04
N GLY A 122 1.27 7.24 -3.92
CA GLY A 122 -0.19 7.09 -3.89
C GLY A 122 -0.70 5.76 -4.44
N LEU A 123 0.16 4.75 -4.54
CA LEU A 123 -0.20 3.40 -5.00
C LEU A 123 -0.80 2.55 -3.87
N ASP A 124 -0.42 2.86 -2.63
CA ASP A 124 -0.94 2.27 -1.41
C ASP A 124 -1.37 3.40 -0.44
N GLY A 125 -2.10 3.08 0.63
CA GLY A 125 -2.53 4.06 1.62
C GLY A 125 -1.34 4.74 2.33
N TYR A 126 -1.37 6.07 2.43
CA TYR A 126 -0.34 6.85 3.11
C TYR A 126 -0.61 6.98 4.61
N ASN A 127 0.29 6.43 5.42
CA ASN A 127 0.40 6.71 6.86
C ASN A 127 1.85 7.05 7.18
N LYS A 128 2.10 8.25 7.73
CA LYS A 128 3.45 8.74 8.01
C LYS A 128 4.26 7.78 8.90
N LYS A 129 3.68 7.27 9.99
CA LYS A 129 4.37 6.36 10.92
C LYS A 129 4.76 5.06 10.23
N THR A 130 3.83 4.45 9.51
CA THR A 130 4.08 3.21 8.75
C THR A 130 5.14 3.41 7.67
N VAL A 131 5.11 4.53 6.96
CA VAL A 131 6.10 4.88 5.94
C VAL A 131 7.48 5.10 6.57
N ASP A 132 7.56 5.82 7.70
CA ASP A 132 8.81 6.06 8.42
C ASP A 132 9.40 4.75 8.99
N GLU A 133 8.57 3.83 9.46
CA GLU A 133 8.99 2.48 9.89
C GLU A 133 9.46 1.62 8.70
N ALA A 134 8.72 1.63 7.59
CA ALA A 134 9.11 0.94 6.37
C ALA A 134 10.45 1.46 5.84
N ALA A 135 10.68 2.77 5.90
CA ALA A 135 11.95 3.39 5.55
C ALA A 135 13.11 2.85 6.41
N LYS A 136 12.96 2.85 7.74
CA LYS A 136 13.97 2.29 8.65
C LYS A 136 14.27 0.83 8.35
N ASN A 137 13.22 0.03 8.10
CA ASN A 137 13.36 -1.39 7.81
C ASN A 137 14.06 -1.64 6.45
N ALA A 138 13.72 -0.86 5.42
CA ALA A 138 14.37 -0.91 4.12
C ALA A 138 15.84 -0.50 4.19
N LEU A 139 16.15 0.60 4.90
CA LEU A 139 17.51 1.08 5.09
C LEU A 139 18.38 0.07 5.86
N LYS A 140 17.83 -0.55 6.90
CA LYS A 140 18.51 -1.64 7.64
C LYS A 140 18.76 -2.87 6.76
N ALA A 141 17.81 -3.23 5.89
CA ALA A 141 17.97 -4.40 5.05
C ALA A 141 19.02 -4.14 3.94
N VAL A 142 18.97 -2.99 3.27
CA VAL A 142 19.89 -2.64 2.18
C VAL A 142 21.33 -2.45 2.66
N SER A 143 21.57 -2.12 3.94
CA SER A 143 22.92 -2.05 4.49
C SER A 143 23.69 -3.38 4.40
N THR A 144 22.98 -4.51 4.28
CA THR A 144 23.57 -5.81 4.00
C THR A 144 24.28 -5.83 2.64
N LEU A 145 23.73 -5.15 1.63
CA LEU A 145 24.40 -4.98 0.34
C LEU A 145 25.63 -4.09 0.49
N GLU A 146 25.52 -2.98 1.22
CA GLU A 146 26.66 -2.06 1.41
C GLU A 146 27.85 -2.76 2.07
N THR A 147 27.59 -3.54 3.13
CA THR A 147 28.63 -4.31 3.81
C THR A 147 29.26 -5.34 2.88
N HIS A 148 28.46 -6.08 2.11
CA HIS A 148 28.98 -7.07 1.17
C HIS A 148 29.82 -6.42 0.06
N LEU A 149 29.28 -5.36 -0.56
CA LEU A 149 29.88 -4.69 -1.72
C LEU A 149 31.07 -3.79 -1.36
N THR A 150 31.29 -3.52 -0.07
CA THR A 150 32.51 -2.87 0.39
C THR A 150 33.73 -3.73 0.08
N ALA A 151 33.62 -5.05 0.26
CA ALA A 151 34.71 -6.00 0.02
C ALA A 151 34.65 -6.69 -1.36
N ASN A 152 33.56 -6.52 -2.11
CA ASN A 152 33.31 -7.25 -3.36
C ASN A 152 32.84 -6.32 -4.48
N THR A 153 33.30 -6.57 -5.71
CA THR A 153 32.84 -5.81 -6.89
C THR A 153 31.40 -6.16 -7.25
N TYR A 154 31.03 -7.43 -7.15
CA TYR A 154 29.74 -8.01 -7.52
C TYR A 154 29.15 -8.85 -6.37
N LEU A 155 27.91 -9.29 -6.51
CA LEU A 155 27.24 -10.09 -5.47
C LEU A 155 27.81 -11.51 -5.34
N VAL A 156 28.26 -12.10 -6.46
CA VAL A 156 28.84 -13.46 -6.47
C VAL A 156 30.07 -13.51 -7.37
N GLY A 157 31.21 -13.84 -6.76
CA GLY A 157 32.48 -13.93 -7.46
C GLY A 157 32.96 -12.60 -8.05
N GLU A 158 33.89 -12.68 -8.99
CA GLU A 158 34.56 -11.51 -9.59
C GLU A 158 33.96 -11.11 -10.96
N ARG A 159 32.68 -11.42 -11.19
CA ARG A 159 31.99 -11.05 -12.44
C ARG A 159 30.50 -10.86 -12.24
N ILE A 160 29.86 -10.16 -13.18
CA ILE A 160 28.41 -9.99 -13.22
C ILE A 160 27.74 -11.37 -13.35
N THR A 161 26.78 -11.59 -12.47
CA THR A 161 25.91 -12.78 -12.46
C THR A 161 24.45 -12.37 -12.55
N LEU A 162 23.56 -13.36 -12.65
CA LEU A 162 22.12 -13.15 -12.58
C LEU A 162 21.71 -12.46 -11.27
N ALA A 163 22.42 -12.70 -10.17
CA ALA A 163 22.16 -12.02 -8.90
C ALA A 163 22.32 -10.50 -9.03
N ASP A 164 23.33 -10.03 -9.77
CA ASP A 164 23.59 -8.61 -9.97
C ASP A 164 22.52 -7.94 -10.82
N ILE A 165 22.20 -8.55 -11.97
CA ILE A 165 21.15 -8.08 -12.89
C ILE A 165 19.81 -8.03 -12.17
N PHE A 166 19.46 -9.11 -11.46
CA PHE A 166 18.22 -9.22 -10.72
C PHE A 166 18.17 -8.19 -9.59
N GLY A 167 19.26 -8.08 -8.81
CA GLY A 167 19.37 -7.14 -7.71
C GLY A 167 19.18 -5.69 -8.15
N ALA A 168 19.92 -5.26 -9.17
CA ALA A 168 19.85 -3.90 -9.69
C ALA A 168 18.46 -3.58 -10.24
N ALA A 169 17.86 -4.47 -11.04
CA ALA A 169 16.52 -4.27 -11.60
C ALA A 169 15.44 -4.10 -10.51
N LEU A 170 15.50 -4.88 -9.42
CA LEU A 170 14.54 -4.77 -8.32
C LEU A 170 14.72 -3.48 -7.50
N LEU A 171 15.93 -2.93 -7.45
CA LEU A 171 16.23 -1.68 -6.74
C LEU A 171 16.00 -0.42 -7.58
N THR A 172 15.81 -0.54 -8.89
CA THR A 172 15.64 0.61 -9.79
C THR A 172 14.56 1.59 -9.33
N ARG A 173 13.42 1.08 -8.83
CA ARG A 173 12.36 1.96 -8.30
C ARG A 173 12.83 2.70 -7.05
N ALA A 174 13.53 2.03 -6.14
CA ALA A 174 14.05 2.64 -4.92
C ALA A 174 15.07 3.76 -5.22
N PHE A 175 16.00 3.53 -6.16
CA PHE A 175 16.94 4.57 -6.64
C PHE A 175 16.23 5.76 -7.29
N ALA A 176 15.12 5.51 -7.99
CA ALA A 176 14.34 6.56 -8.62
C ALA A 176 13.44 7.36 -7.65
N THR A 177 13.25 6.89 -6.40
CA THR A 177 12.27 7.48 -5.48
C THR A 177 12.78 7.84 -4.10
N VAL A 178 13.45 6.91 -3.40
CA VAL A 178 13.70 7.02 -1.94
C VAL A 178 15.16 6.85 -1.54
N LEU A 179 16.02 6.30 -2.41
CA LEU A 179 17.46 6.28 -2.23
C LEU A 179 18.05 7.52 -2.90
N ASP A 180 17.91 8.65 -2.20
CA ASP A 180 18.26 9.97 -2.67
C ASP A 180 19.78 10.22 -2.74
N LYS A 181 20.18 11.45 -3.12
CA LYS A 181 21.59 11.79 -3.27
C LYS A 181 22.38 11.60 -1.98
N THR A 182 21.83 12.05 -0.85
CA THR A 182 22.48 11.93 0.47
C THR A 182 22.69 10.46 0.86
N TRP A 183 21.68 9.61 0.64
CA TRP A 183 21.85 8.18 0.90
C TRP A 183 22.93 7.57 -0.01
N ARG A 184 22.96 7.93 -1.30
CA ARG A 184 23.95 7.41 -2.26
C ARG A 184 25.38 7.80 -1.92
N GLU A 185 25.59 9.02 -1.43
CA GLU A 185 26.89 9.49 -0.94
C GLU A 185 27.33 8.73 0.32
N ALA A 186 26.39 8.40 1.20
CA ALA A 186 26.66 7.62 2.41
C ALA A 186 26.81 6.10 2.18
N ASN A 187 26.37 5.59 1.03
CA ASN A 187 26.42 4.16 0.67
C ASN A 187 27.13 3.98 -0.69
N PRO A 188 28.43 4.32 -0.76
CA PRO A 188 29.18 4.37 -2.01
C PRO A 188 29.34 3.00 -2.67
N ALA A 189 29.44 1.91 -1.90
CA ALA A 189 29.68 0.59 -2.47
C ALA A 189 28.45 0.05 -3.24
N THR A 190 27.27 0.18 -2.64
CA THR A 190 25.99 -0.16 -3.27
C THR A 190 25.70 0.76 -4.45
N THR A 191 25.97 2.05 -4.31
CA THR A 191 25.79 3.02 -5.41
C THR A 191 26.72 2.73 -6.58
N ARG A 192 28.00 2.45 -6.32
CA ARG A 192 28.97 2.03 -7.33
C ARG A 192 28.50 0.77 -8.06
N TRP A 193 28.16 -0.28 -7.31
CA TRP A 193 27.66 -1.52 -7.89
C TRP A 193 26.43 -1.31 -8.76
N TYR A 194 25.42 -0.58 -8.27
CA TYR A 194 24.22 -0.29 -9.04
C TYR A 194 24.54 0.44 -10.34
N ASN A 195 25.38 1.48 -10.29
CA ASN A 195 25.86 2.19 -11.47
C ASN A 195 26.58 1.28 -12.46
N THR A 196 27.43 0.36 -11.99
CA THR A 196 28.11 -0.60 -12.85
C THR A 196 27.12 -1.49 -13.60
N ILE A 197 26.08 -1.99 -12.93
CA ILE A 197 25.12 -2.93 -13.54
C ILE A 197 24.18 -2.23 -14.52
N ILE A 198 23.61 -1.07 -14.18
CA ILE A 198 22.67 -0.37 -15.07
C ILE A 198 23.32 0.16 -16.35
N ASN A 199 24.64 0.33 -16.35
CA ASN A 199 25.40 0.80 -17.50
C ASN A 199 25.88 -0.31 -18.44
N GLN A 200 25.59 -1.58 -18.12
CA GLN A 200 25.83 -2.69 -19.04
C GLN A 200 24.92 -2.59 -20.27
N ASP A 201 25.41 -3.03 -21.43
CA ASP A 201 24.69 -2.86 -22.70
C ASP A 201 23.32 -3.54 -22.71
N ALA A 202 23.23 -4.76 -22.17
CA ALA A 202 21.95 -5.46 -22.03
C ALA A 202 20.96 -4.69 -21.14
N PHE A 203 21.44 -4.05 -20.07
CA PHE A 203 20.58 -3.29 -19.16
C PHE A 203 20.09 -2.00 -19.84
N LYS A 204 21.00 -1.22 -20.44
CA LYS A 204 20.65 0.00 -21.19
C LYS A 204 19.71 -0.27 -22.36
N ALA A 205 19.87 -1.42 -23.04
CA ALA A 205 19.00 -1.78 -24.15
C ALA A 205 17.53 -1.99 -23.74
N VAL A 206 17.30 -2.46 -22.50
CA VAL A 206 15.94 -2.69 -21.97
C VAL A 206 15.43 -1.48 -21.17
N PHE A 207 16.32 -0.80 -20.45
CA PHE A 207 16.00 0.31 -19.57
C PHE A 207 17.00 1.47 -19.75
N PRO A 208 16.85 2.26 -20.82
CA PRO A 208 17.88 3.21 -21.29
C PRO A 208 18.04 4.45 -20.42
N SER A 209 17.08 4.77 -19.56
CA SER A 209 17.10 6.01 -18.77
C SER A 209 16.77 5.75 -17.29
N PRO A 210 17.70 5.15 -16.53
CA PRO A 210 17.55 5.04 -15.09
C PRO A 210 17.45 6.41 -14.43
N LYS A 211 16.41 6.59 -13.61
CA LYS A 211 16.22 7.81 -12.83
C LYS A 211 16.86 7.67 -11.45
N PHE A 212 17.40 8.77 -10.96
CA PHE A 212 17.94 8.89 -9.62
C PHE A 212 17.20 10.01 -8.89
N ALA A 213 16.68 9.70 -7.70
CA ALA A 213 16.06 10.71 -6.84
C ALA A 213 17.13 11.68 -6.33
N GLU A 214 16.92 12.98 -6.45
CA GLU A 214 17.77 13.98 -5.78
C GLU A 214 17.41 14.09 -4.29
N GLU A 215 16.11 14.04 -3.98
CA GLU A 215 15.54 13.97 -2.64
C GLU A 215 14.52 12.82 -2.58
N VAL A 216 14.28 12.28 -1.38
CA VAL A 216 13.18 11.33 -1.14
C VAL A 216 11.86 11.94 -1.61
N ILE A 217 11.13 11.22 -2.47
CA ILE A 217 9.82 11.67 -2.95
C ILE A 217 8.88 11.94 -1.78
N LYS A 218 8.12 13.04 -1.86
CA LYS A 218 7.11 13.37 -0.89
C LYS A 218 5.76 12.89 -1.38
N TYR A 219 4.91 12.43 -0.47
CA TYR A 219 3.54 12.11 -0.83
C TYR A 219 2.85 13.37 -1.35
N VAL A 220 2.39 13.28 -2.60
CA VAL A 220 1.52 14.29 -3.21
C VAL A 220 0.19 13.58 -3.41
N ALA A 221 -0.86 14.07 -2.76
CA ALA A 221 -2.20 13.50 -2.89
C ALA A 221 -2.55 13.39 -4.39
N PRO A 222 -3.03 12.22 -4.86
CA PRO A 222 -3.33 12.03 -6.27
C PRO A 222 -4.23 13.16 -6.79
N LYS A 223 -3.82 13.83 -7.87
CA LYS A 223 -4.74 14.69 -8.61
C LYS A 223 -5.90 13.80 -9.04
N LYS A 224 -7.13 14.22 -8.75
CA LYS A 224 -8.35 13.53 -9.21
C LYS A 224 -8.29 13.42 -10.73
N GLU A 225 -7.83 12.29 -11.25
CA GLU A 225 -8.06 11.94 -12.64
C GLU A 225 -9.57 11.71 -12.81
N PRO A 226 -10.21 12.34 -13.80
CA PRO A 226 -11.63 12.14 -14.03
C PRO A 226 -11.83 10.67 -14.40
N LYS A 227 -12.51 9.92 -13.53
CA LYS A 227 -12.97 8.57 -13.86
C LYS A 227 -13.73 8.63 -15.20
N PRO A 228 -13.50 7.69 -16.13
CA PRO A 228 -14.31 7.59 -17.34
C PRO A 228 -15.79 7.47 -16.92
N LYS A 229 -16.61 8.43 -17.37
CA LYS A 229 -18.06 8.41 -17.19
C LYS A 229 -18.59 7.11 -17.79
N ALA A 230 -19.17 6.25 -16.95
CA ALA A 230 -20.16 5.29 -17.42
C ALA A 230 -21.24 6.07 -18.18
N ALA A 231 -21.64 5.56 -19.34
CA ALA A 231 -22.55 6.22 -20.27
C ALA A 231 -23.87 6.61 -19.58
N ALA A 232 -24.16 7.90 -19.56
CA ALA A 232 -25.50 8.45 -19.53
C ALA A 232 -25.74 9.20 -20.85
N PRO A 233 -26.98 9.22 -21.40
CA PRO A 233 -27.20 9.49 -22.82
C PRO A 233 -26.91 10.94 -23.24
N ALA A 234 -26.27 11.02 -24.41
CA ALA A 234 -26.27 12.03 -25.47
C ALA A 234 -26.34 13.56 -25.16
N ALA A 235 -25.34 14.22 -25.79
CA ALA A 235 -25.34 15.53 -26.45
C ALA A 235 -25.09 16.81 -25.62
N ALA A 236 -23.84 17.31 -25.68
CA ALA A 236 -23.45 18.48 -26.49
C ALA A 236 -21.93 18.76 -26.36
N ALA A 237 -21.31 19.22 -27.44
CA ALA A 237 -19.90 19.64 -27.56
C ALA A 237 -19.84 21.17 -27.90
N PRO A 238 -18.67 21.85 -27.98
CA PRO A 238 -17.32 21.58 -27.47
C PRO A 238 -16.73 22.74 -26.61
N ALA A 239 -15.46 22.58 -26.20
CA ALA A 239 -14.70 23.23 -25.14
C ALA A 239 -14.33 24.73 -25.28
N GLU A 240 -14.05 25.36 -24.13
CA GLU A 240 -13.19 26.55 -24.00
C GLU A 240 -12.31 26.48 -22.72
N ALA A 241 -11.16 27.18 -22.75
CA ALA A 241 -10.02 27.11 -21.82
C ALA A 241 -10.29 27.75 -20.42
N PRO A 242 -9.38 27.61 -19.43
CA PRO A 242 -9.74 27.56 -18.01
C PRO A 242 -10.05 28.94 -17.41
N ALA A 243 -11.18 29.02 -16.71
CA ALA A 243 -11.55 30.14 -15.84
C ALA A 243 -11.41 29.76 -14.35
N ALA A 244 -11.12 30.78 -13.55
CA ALA A 244 -10.76 30.75 -12.13
C ALA A 244 -11.63 29.85 -11.22
N GLU A 245 -11.00 29.27 -10.18
CA GLU A 245 -11.64 28.43 -9.15
C GLU A 245 -12.85 29.12 -8.50
N ALA A 246 -14.02 28.50 -8.64
CA ALA A 246 -15.21 28.83 -7.86
C ALA A 246 -15.15 28.18 -6.47
N PRO A 247 -15.79 28.77 -5.43
CA PRO A 247 -15.72 28.29 -4.05
C PRO A 247 -16.26 26.87 -3.91
N LYS A 248 -15.53 26.01 -3.17
CA LYS A 248 -16.00 24.67 -2.80
C LYS A 248 -17.37 24.77 -2.10
N PRO A 249 -18.34 23.88 -2.41
CA PRO A 249 -19.59 23.82 -1.67
C PRO A 249 -19.30 23.60 -0.18
N LYS A 250 -19.95 24.43 0.65
CA LYS A 250 -19.81 24.42 2.12
C LYS A 250 -20.31 23.11 2.70
N HIS A 251 -19.63 22.62 3.74
CA HIS A 251 -20.04 21.39 4.42
C HIS A 251 -21.40 21.58 5.11
N PRO A 252 -22.33 20.60 5.10
CA PRO A 252 -23.67 20.76 5.70
C PRO A 252 -23.67 21.26 7.16
N LEU A 253 -22.72 20.78 7.96
CA LEU A 253 -22.55 21.17 9.37
C LEU A 253 -21.92 22.57 9.58
N GLU A 254 -21.47 23.28 8.54
CA GLU A 254 -20.99 24.68 8.69
C GLU A 254 -22.09 25.61 9.22
N ALA A 255 -23.35 25.31 8.92
CA ALA A 255 -24.50 26.10 9.37
C ALA A 255 -24.68 26.10 10.90
N LEU A 256 -24.10 25.13 11.62
CA LEU A 256 -24.19 25.03 13.08
C LEU A 256 -23.26 25.98 13.83
N GLY A 257 -22.46 26.78 13.12
CA GLY A 257 -21.54 27.74 13.72
C GLY A 257 -20.39 27.11 14.50
N LYS A 258 -19.66 27.93 15.25
CA LYS A 258 -18.51 27.48 16.04
C LYS A 258 -18.99 26.83 17.35
N PRO A 259 -18.54 25.61 17.67
CA PRO A 259 -18.86 24.95 18.95
C PRO A 259 -18.09 25.61 20.10
N THR A 260 -18.62 25.49 21.31
CA THR A 260 -17.92 25.85 22.55
C THR A 260 -16.90 24.78 22.95
N LEU A 261 -17.21 23.50 22.73
CA LEU A 261 -16.21 22.44 22.81
C LEU A 261 -15.38 22.43 21.52
N ILE A 262 -14.12 22.87 21.63
CA ILE A 262 -13.15 22.84 20.54
C ILE A 262 -12.70 21.39 20.34
N LEU A 263 -13.17 20.78 19.26
CA LEU A 263 -12.92 19.38 18.97
C LEU A 263 -11.42 19.04 18.83
N ASP A 264 -10.59 19.98 18.36
CA ASP A 264 -9.14 19.80 18.26
C ASP A 264 -8.46 19.67 19.63
N ASP A 265 -8.99 20.31 20.67
CA ASP A 265 -8.46 20.16 22.04
C ASP A 265 -8.80 18.78 22.59
N TRP A 266 -10.01 18.28 22.34
CA TRP A 266 -10.37 16.90 22.65
C TRP A 266 -9.43 15.90 21.95
N LYS A 267 -9.25 16.05 20.63
CA LYS A 267 -8.38 15.17 19.83
C LYS A 267 -6.93 15.19 20.32
N ARG A 268 -6.42 16.36 20.70
CA ARG A 268 -5.09 16.51 21.30
C ARG A 268 -5.02 15.79 22.65
N LYS A 269 -6.01 15.98 23.52
CA LYS A 269 -6.09 15.33 24.84
C LYS A 269 -6.10 13.81 24.69
N PHE A 270 -7.00 13.28 23.86
CA PHE A 270 -7.09 11.85 23.59
C PHE A 270 -5.81 11.25 22.98
N SER A 271 -5.09 12.01 22.14
CA SER A 271 -3.88 11.49 21.47
C SER A 271 -2.63 11.47 22.36
N ASN A 272 -2.58 12.34 23.38
CA ASN A 272 -1.37 12.59 24.15
C ASN A 272 -1.40 11.96 25.55
N GLU A 273 -2.58 11.51 26.00
CA GLU A 273 -2.81 11.08 27.37
C GLU A 273 -3.40 9.66 27.37
N ASP A 274 -3.33 8.99 28.52
CA ASP A 274 -3.96 7.69 28.70
C ASP A 274 -5.48 7.78 28.48
N PRO A 275 -6.06 6.98 27.55
CA PRO A 275 -7.48 7.06 27.23
C PRO A 275 -8.37 6.90 28.45
N ARG A 276 -8.12 5.89 29.30
CA ARG A 276 -9.01 5.50 30.40
C ARG A 276 -8.92 6.43 31.60
N THR A 277 -7.71 6.73 32.05
CA THR A 277 -7.48 7.39 33.33
C THR A 277 -7.44 8.92 33.23
N VAL A 278 -7.19 9.48 32.04
CA VAL A 278 -7.03 10.92 31.85
C VAL A 278 -7.96 11.47 30.77
N ALA A 279 -7.98 10.89 29.57
CA ALA A 279 -8.73 11.46 28.45
C ALA A 279 -10.25 11.33 28.63
N MET A 280 -10.79 10.15 28.98
CA MET A 280 -12.23 9.96 29.16
C MET A 280 -12.82 10.81 30.31
N PRO A 281 -12.19 10.90 31.51
CA PRO A 281 -12.67 11.81 32.54
C PRO A 281 -12.74 13.26 32.05
N TRP A 282 -11.70 13.72 31.35
CA TRP A 282 -11.69 15.06 30.74
C TRP A 282 -12.81 15.21 29.70
N PHE A 283 -13.03 14.22 28.84
CA PHE A 283 -14.09 14.23 27.84
C PHE A 283 -15.45 14.47 28.49
N TRP A 284 -15.82 13.67 29.49
CA TRP A 284 -17.13 13.77 30.13
C TRP A 284 -17.34 15.07 30.91
N GLU A 285 -16.28 15.65 31.47
CA GLU A 285 -16.33 16.97 32.10
C GLU A 285 -16.61 18.09 31.07
N HIS A 286 -16.10 17.93 29.85
CA HIS A 286 -16.14 18.97 28.81
C HIS A 286 -17.21 18.73 27.73
N PHE A 287 -17.81 17.54 27.68
CA PHE A 287 -18.78 17.14 26.67
C PHE A 287 -20.03 18.03 26.73
N LYS A 288 -20.46 18.49 25.54
CA LYS A 288 -21.61 19.39 25.37
C LYS A 288 -22.71 18.67 24.61
N ALA A 289 -23.64 18.03 25.32
CA ALA A 289 -24.70 17.21 24.74
C ALA A 289 -25.70 18.01 23.89
N ASP A 290 -25.79 19.32 24.10
CA ASP A 290 -26.55 20.25 23.26
C ASP A 290 -25.86 20.51 21.92
N GLU A 291 -24.52 20.46 21.88
CA GLU A 291 -23.73 20.69 20.67
C GLU A 291 -23.33 19.41 19.92
N TYR A 292 -23.16 18.29 20.61
CA TYR A 292 -22.67 17.05 20.05
C TYR A 292 -23.56 15.88 20.45
N SER A 293 -23.65 14.90 19.57
CA SER A 293 -24.32 13.63 19.84
C SER A 293 -23.36 12.46 19.66
N LEU A 294 -23.66 11.35 20.33
CA LEU A 294 -22.88 10.11 20.31
C LEU A 294 -23.66 9.03 19.56
N TRP A 295 -22.95 8.25 18.76
CA TRP A 295 -23.54 7.25 17.88
C TRP A 295 -22.71 5.98 17.90
N LYS A 296 -23.36 4.86 18.15
CA LYS A 296 -22.82 3.53 17.85
C LYS A 296 -22.92 3.29 16.35
N VAL A 297 -21.84 2.81 15.74
CA VAL A 297 -21.72 2.60 14.29
C VAL A 297 -21.28 1.16 14.04
N ASN A 298 -22.21 0.33 13.56
CA ASN A 298 -21.98 -1.09 13.31
C ASN A 298 -21.98 -1.37 11.81
N TYR A 299 -21.09 -2.23 11.34
CA TYR A 299 -21.15 -2.68 9.96
C TYR A 299 -22.28 -3.70 9.76
N ARG A 300 -23.10 -3.52 8.72
CA ARG A 300 -24.30 -4.34 8.48
C ARG A 300 -23.98 -5.74 7.97
N TYR A 301 -22.87 -5.92 7.25
CA TYR A 301 -22.55 -7.16 6.54
C TYR A 301 -21.40 -7.93 7.20
N ASN A 302 -21.44 -8.06 8.53
CA ASN A 302 -20.39 -8.76 9.28
C ASN A 302 -20.20 -10.23 8.82
N ASN A 303 -21.28 -10.89 8.37
CA ASN A 303 -21.26 -12.24 7.81
C ASN A 303 -20.46 -12.37 6.50
N GLU A 304 -20.15 -11.26 5.83
CA GLU A 304 -19.35 -11.23 4.61
C GLU A 304 -17.85 -11.03 4.89
N LEU A 305 -17.49 -10.70 6.14
CA LEU A 305 -16.10 -10.47 6.54
C LEU A 305 -15.34 -11.80 6.59
N LYS A 306 -14.20 -11.86 5.90
CA LYS A 306 -13.37 -13.08 5.80
C LYS A 306 -12.02 -12.94 6.49
N LEU A 307 -11.29 -11.86 6.25
CA LEU A 307 -9.96 -11.68 6.81
C LEU A 307 -9.96 -10.40 7.65
N THR A 308 -9.45 -10.47 8.88
CA THR A 308 -9.49 -9.35 9.84
C THR A 308 -8.77 -8.12 9.31
N PHE A 309 -7.66 -8.28 8.57
CA PHE A 309 -6.98 -7.16 7.92
C PHE A 309 -7.83 -6.51 6.79
N MET A 310 -8.67 -7.28 6.09
CA MET A 310 -9.57 -6.72 5.07
C MET A 310 -10.73 -5.96 5.73
N ALA A 311 -11.25 -6.48 6.84
CA ALA A 311 -12.22 -5.78 7.67
C ALA A 311 -11.64 -4.47 8.22
N ASN A 312 -10.35 -4.47 8.61
CA ASN A 312 -9.68 -3.26 9.07
C ASN A 312 -9.48 -2.24 7.93
N ASN A 313 -9.07 -2.72 6.73
CA ASN A 313 -8.99 -1.87 5.54
C ASN A 313 -10.34 -1.23 5.17
N LEU A 314 -11.45 -1.93 5.39
CA LEU A 314 -12.80 -1.41 5.17
C LEU A 314 -13.10 -0.22 6.10
N ILE A 315 -12.74 -0.32 7.39
CA ILE A 315 -12.83 0.79 8.34
C ILE A 315 -11.98 1.98 7.87
N GLY A 316 -10.71 1.74 7.51
CA GLY A 316 -9.81 2.79 7.02
C GLY A 316 -10.35 3.49 5.77
N GLY A 317 -10.94 2.72 4.84
CA GLY A 317 -11.61 3.25 3.67
C GLY A 317 -12.80 4.14 4.02
N PHE A 318 -13.68 3.68 4.92
CA PHE A 318 -14.86 4.42 5.36
C PHE A 318 -14.46 5.75 6.00
N GLN A 319 -13.52 5.71 6.95
CA GLN A 319 -12.97 6.90 7.59
C GLN A 319 -12.33 7.88 6.61
N THR A 320 -11.59 7.39 5.60
CA THR A 320 -11.01 8.24 4.55
C THR A 320 -12.07 9.02 3.77
N ARG A 321 -13.25 8.42 3.55
CA ARG A 321 -14.37 9.08 2.85
C ARG A 321 -15.08 10.12 3.71
N LEU A 322 -14.89 10.07 5.02
CA LEU A 322 -15.41 11.05 5.99
C LEU A 322 -14.48 12.25 6.22
N GLU A 323 -13.39 12.38 5.46
CA GLU A 323 -12.39 13.44 5.66
C GLU A 323 -12.98 14.85 5.60
N ALA A 324 -14.01 15.08 4.79
CA ALA A 324 -14.72 16.36 4.74
C ALA A 324 -15.39 16.71 6.08
N SER A 325 -15.74 15.71 6.89
CA SER A 325 -16.32 15.84 8.21
C SER A 325 -15.31 15.78 9.35
N ARG A 326 -14.00 15.75 9.07
CA ARG A 326 -12.95 15.67 10.11
C ARG A 326 -13.13 16.72 11.20
N LYS A 327 -13.55 17.94 10.87
CA LYS A 327 -13.76 19.03 11.84
C LYS A 327 -15.00 18.88 12.71
N TYR A 328 -15.87 17.93 12.39
CA TYR A 328 -17.18 17.72 13.01
C TYR A 328 -17.33 16.33 13.65
N LEU A 329 -16.35 15.45 13.44
CA LEU A 329 -16.39 14.06 13.88
C LEU A 329 -15.14 13.71 14.69
N PHE A 330 -15.36 12.88 15.71
CA PHE A 330 -14.33 12.10 16.38
C PHE A 330 -14.90 10.73 16.66
N GLY A 331 -14.13 9.66 16.50
CA GLY A 331 -14.61 8.34 16.86
C GLY A 331 -13.56 7.26 16.69
N ALA A 332 -13.95 6.02 16.97
CA ALA A 332 -13.12 4.86 16.71
C ALA A 332 -13.97 3.71 16.23
N GLN A 333 -13.39 2.89 15.36
CA GLN A 333 -13.95 1.63 14.89
C GLN A 333 -12.88 0.55 14.96
N SER A 334 -13.29 -0.65 15.30
CA SER A 334 -12.41 -1.79 15.50
C SER A 334 -12.98 -3.05 14.87
N VAL A 335 -12.07 -3.94 14.49
CA VAL A 335 -12.36 -5.34 14.17
C VAL A 335 -12.24 -6.14 15.47
N TYR A 336 -13.25 -6.97 15.73
CA TYR A 336 -13.25 -7.91 16.84
C TYR A 336 -13.45 -9.34 16.32
N GLY A 337 -12.71 -10.31 16.86
CA GLY A 337 -12.77 -11.73 16.53
C GLY A 337 -11.57 -12.22 15.71
N GLU A 338 -11.81 -13.24 14.90
CA GLU A 338 -10.77 -13.92 14.12
C GLU A 338 -11.14 -13.99 12.63
N ASN A 339 -10.22 -14.45 11.78
CA ASN A 339 -10.52 -14.65 10.36
C ASN A 339 -11.76 -15.55 10.22
N TYR A 340 -12.66 -15.16 9.31
CA TYR A 340 -13.94 -15.79 9.00
C TYR A 340 -14.99 -15.75 10.14
N ASP A 341 -14.66 -15.14 11.28
CA ASP A 341 -15.58 -14.92 12.38
C ASP A 341 -15.28 -13.60 13.10
N CYS A 342 -15.29 -12.50 12.34
CA CYS A 342 -15.04 -11.16 12.87
C CYS A 342 -16.21 -10.20 12.60
N VAL A 343 -16.23 -9.11 13.36
CA VAL A 343 -17.24 -8.06 13.29
C VAL A 343 -16.58 -6.68 13.32
N VAL A 344 -17.26 -5.68 12.76
CA VAL A 344 -16.82 -4.27 12.81
C VAL A 344 -17.81 -3.45 13.63
N TYR A 345 -17.30 -2.86 14.71
CA TYR A 345 -18.05 -2.04 15.66
C TYR A 345 -17.27 -0.76 15.98
N GLY A 346 -17.98 0.31 16.32
CA GLY A 346 -17.36 1.54 16.78
C GLY A 346 -18.35 2.56 17.31
N ALA A 347 -17.81 3.66 17.80
CA ALA A 347 -18.58 4.79 18.29
C ALA A 347 -18.01 6.09 17.73
N TYR A 348 -18.90 7.01 17.37
CA TYR A 348 -18.56 8.35 16.90
C TYR A 348 -19.32 9.42 17.67
N MET A 349 -18.62 10.49 17.99
CA MET A 349 -19.18 11.78 18.33
C MET A 349 -19.31 12.61 17.06
N THR A 350 -20.48 13.23 16.86
CA THR A 350 -20.78 14.12 15.74
C THR A 350 -21.25 15.48 16.23
N ARG A 351 -20.87 16.54 15.51
CA ARG A 351 -21.42 17.88 15.72
C ARG A 351 -22.88 17.90 15.28
N GLY A 352 -23.74 18.40 16.16
CA GLY A 352 -25.18 18.42 15.96
C GLY A 352 -25.85 17.18 16.53
N GLN A 353 -27.14 17.06 16.26
CA GLN A 353 -28.01 16.04 16.86
C GLN A 353 -28.33 14.86 15.94
N GLU A 354 -27.94 14.96 14.67
CA GLU A 354 -28.15 13.96 13.62
C GLU A 354 -26.81 13.49 13.08
N TRP A 355 -26.71 12.23 12.70
CA TRP A 355 -25.48 11.66 12.15
C TRP A 355 -25.37 11.95 10.64
N GLU A 356 -26.49 11.92 9.90
CA GLU A 356 -26.53 11.98 8.44
C GLU A 356 -25.68 13.12 7.86
N PRO A 357 -25.72 14.38 8.35
CA PRO A 357 -24.96 15.47 7.75
C PRO A 357 -23.43 15.32 7.88
N ALA A 358 -22.97 14.46 8.80
CA ALA A 358 -21.56 14.14 8.99
C ALA A 358 -21.11 12.89 8.21
N PHE A 359 -22.03 12.00 7.85
CA PHE A 359 -21.68 10.71 7.23
C PHE A 359 -22.09 10.59 5.75
N THR A 360 -23.09 11.38 5.30
CA THR A 360 -23.56 11.39 3.90
C THR A 360 -22.67 12.19 2.95
N VAL A 361 -21.61 12.84 3.46
CA VAL A 361 -20.64 13.60 2.63
C VAL A 361 -19.70 12.70 1.83
N GLY A 362 -19.60 11.43 2.21
CA GLY A 362 -18.82 10.39 1.53
C GLY A 362 -19.70 9.18 1.23
N PRO A 363 -19.38 8.39 0.19
CA PRO A 363 -20.11 7.15 -0.08
C PRO A 363 -19.81 6.10 1.01
N ASP A 364 -20.69 5.11 1.14
CA ASP A 364 -20.57 3.87 1.92
C ASP A 364 -21.14 3.91 3.35
N TYR A 365 -21.75 5.01 3.78
CA TYR A 365 -22.49 5.05 5.06
C TYR A 365 -23.68 4.08 5.07
N GLU A 366 -24.22 3.71 3.90
CA GLU A 366 -25.30 2.73 3.74
C GLU A 366 -24.91 1.33 4.24
N GLY A 367 -23.60 1.02 4.27
CA GLY A 367 -23.07 -0.22 4.82
C GLY A 367 -23.08 -0.27 6.35
N TYR A 368 -23.46 0.83 7.01
CA TYR A 368 -23.43 0.96 8.46
C TYR A 368 -24.82 1.23 9.05
N GLU A 369 -24.95 0.82 10.31
CA GLU A 369 -26.08 1.13 11.16
C GLU A 369 -25.66 2.10 12.24
N PHE A 370 -26.46 3.16 12.41
CA PHE A 370 -26.23 4.22 13.37
C PHE A 370 -27.29 4.13 14.46
N THR A 371 -26.85 4.03 15.71
CA THR A 371 -27.74 4.04 16.89
C THR A 371 -27.33 5.17 17.80
N LYS A 372 -28.24 6.10 18.08
CA LYS A 372 -27.97 7.24 18.98
C LYS A 372 -27.75 6.72 20.40
N LEU A 373 -26.73 7.24 21.06
CA LEU A 373 -26.34 6.88 22.42
C LEU A 373 -26.70 8.02 23.38
N ASP A 374 -27.17 7.66 24.57
CA ASP A 374 -27.55 8.60 25.62
C ASP A 374 -26.34 8.87 26.55
N PRO A 375 -25.77 10.09 26.55
CA PRO A 375 -24.63 10.44 27.41
C PRO A 375 -24.98 10.44 28.91
N SER A 376 -26.26 10.42 29.28
CA SER A 376 -26.70 10.30 30.68
C SER A 376 -26.82 8.84 31.15
N ASN A 377 -26.84 7.89 30.21
CA ASN A 377 -26.92 6.47 30.49
C ASN A 377 -25.52 5.87 30.71
N GLU A 378 -25.29 5.25 31.87
CA GLU A 378 -23.99 4.69 32.24
C GLU A 378 -23.50 3.59 31.27
N ALA A 379 -24.41 2.77 30.74
CA ALA A 379 -24.04 1.70 29.81
C ALA A 379 -23.59 2.25 28.45
N ASP A 380 -24.26 3.30 27.96
CA ASP A 380 -23.88 3.97 26.72
C ASP A 380 -22.57 4.74 26.87
N ARG A 381 -22.35 5.40 28.01
CA ARG A 381 -21.05 6.01 28.33
C ARG A 381 -19.94 4.98 28.32
N LYS A 382 -20.15 3.86 29.02
CA LYS A 382 -19.18 2.76 29.07
C LYS A 382 -18.89 2.21 27.67
N LEU A 383 -19.91 2.03 26.83
CA LEU A 383 -19.73 1.57 25.45
C LEU A 383 -18.86 2.53 24.63
N VAL A 384 -19.05 3.85 24.76
CA VAL A 384 -18.21 4.85 24.08
C VAL A 384 -16.76 4.76 24.55
N GLU A 385 -16.54 4.71 25.87
CA GLU A 385 -15.20 4.59 26.44
C GLU A 385 -14.49 3.33 25.97
N ASP A 386 -15.20 2.19 25.98
CA ASP A 386 -14.69 0.88 25.56
C ASP A 386 -14.32 0.87 24.07
N MET A 387 -15.17 1.42 23.21
CA MET A 387 -14.92 1.47 21.77
C MET A 387 -13.79 2.43 21.40
N TRP A 388 -13.67 3.56 22.10
CA TRP A 388 -12.59 4.52 21.86
C TRP A 388 -11.25 4.06 22.42
N ALA A 389 -11.23 3.38 23.58
CA ALA A 389 -10.00 2.85 24.17
C ALA A 389 -9.44 1.62 23.44
N GLN A 390 -10.30 0.85 22.74
CA GLN A 390 -9.90 -0.30 21.93
C GLN A 390 -9.13 -1.39 22.71
N ASP A 391 -9.47 -1.58 23.99
CA ASP A 391 -8.72 -2.39 24.95
C ASP A 391 -9.56 -3.50 25.62
N VAL A 392 -10.83 -3.66 25.21
CA VAL A 392 -11.75 -4.69 25.75
C VAL A 392 -12.45 -5.47 24.63
N PRO A 393 -12.82 -6.74 24.88
CA PRO A 393 -13.60 -7.52 23.93
C PRO A 393 -15.05 -7.02 23.84
N VAL A 394 -15.77 -7.49 22.82
CA VAL A 394 -17.22 -7.25 22.66
C VAL A 394 -18.00 -8.55 22.70
N THR A 395 -19.23 -8.50 23.18
CA THR A 395 -20.16 -9.64 23.10
C THR A 395 -21.16 -9.42 21.98
N VAL A 396 -21.15 -10.31 20.99
CA VAL A 396 -22.08 -10.30 19.85
C VAL A 396 -22.75 -11.67 19.77
N ASP A 397 -24.08 -11.70 19.76
CA ASP A 397 -24.89 -12.93 19.74
C ASP A 397 -24.52 -13.94 20.84
N GLY A 398 -24.22 -13.43 22.03
CA GLY A 398 -23.83 -14.24 23.19
C GLY A 398 -22.40 -14.81 23.12
N LYS A 399 -21.61 -14.46 22.10
CA LYS A 399 -20.21 -14.85 21.96
C LYS A 399 -19.29 -13.67 22.24
N VAL A 400 -18.25 -13.91 23.04
CA VAL A 400 -17.17 -12.95 23.28
C VAL A 400 -16.24 -12.95 22.08
N LYS A 401 -15.94 -11.77 21.54
CA LYS A 401 -15.00 -11.53 20.44
C LYS A 401 -13.91 -10.59 20.91
N GLU A 402 -12.68 -11.10 20.92
CA GLU A 402 -11.49 -10.35 21.31
C GLU A 402 -11.19 -9.21 20.33
N TRP A 403 -10.61 -8.12 20.82
CA TRP A 403 -10.17 -7.03 19.95
C TRP A 403 -9.00 -7.49 19.06
N THR A 404 -9.06 -7.17 17.77
CA THR A 404 -8.04 -7.57 16.79
C THR A 404 -7.20 -6.40 16.30
N ASP A 405 -7.87 -5.35 15.82
CA ASP A 405 -7.26 -4.17 15.18
C ASP A 405 -8.30 -3.04 15.11
N GLY A 406 -7.89 -1.81 14.82
CA GLY A 406 -8.84 -0.71 14.64
C GLY A 406 -8.23 0.63 14.24
N HIS A 407 -9.12 1.60 14.02
CA HIS A 407 -8.77 2.95 13.61
C HIS A 407 -9.53 4.00 14.42
N VAL A 408 -8.80 5.00 14.89
CA VAL A 408 -9.35 6.21 15.49
C VAL A 408 -9.45 7.30 14.43
N PHE A 409 -10.65 7.81 14.21
CA PHE A 409 -10.93 8.97 13.37
C PHE A 409 -10.82 10.26 14.18
N LYS A 410 -9.84 11.08 13.83
CA LYS A 410 -9.54 12.37 14.49
C LYS A 410 -9.00 13.39 13.52
#